data_AF-A0A1B0BG62-F1
#
_entry.id   AF-A0A1B0BG62-F1
#
_cell.length_a   1.000
_cell.length_b   1.000
_cell.length_c   1.000
_cell.angle_alpha   90.00
_cell.angle_beta   90.00
_cell.angle_gamma   90.00
#
_symmetry.space_group_name_H-M   'P 1'
#
loop_
_entity.id
_entity.type
_entity.pdbx_description
1 polymer ?
#
loop_
_entity_poly.entity_id
_entity_poly.type
_entity_poly.pdbx_seq_one_letter_code
_entity_poly.pdbx_strand_id
1 'polypeptide(L)'
;MFLYFCIAFRSMPGCTAWLNNCVGYGNHRYFFLYMLYTTMGSLFLVVFGFEIGYRYLWLEHTDNWTELEPLEGHPVKINLSGHLIPVTHLNEYDEDIWPAHHDLPTPANAVDANSPYVLGRRRALWFMAFINLGVIMALGTLCCWHAKLISRGETSIEAHINQAQRKVMLIQKKIYIKPYNFGLRMNWRLFLGVVRGRSFWRTVLLPSWHKPEGNGLSFYTVDNYIVAANDEWP
;
A
#
# COMPACT_ATOMS: atom_id res chain seq x y z
N MET A 1 13.61 -28.84 -11.69
CA MET A 1 13.39 -28.87 -10.22
C MET A 1 13.63 -27.46 -9.68
N PHE A 2 12.67 -26.55 -9.82
CA PHE A 2 12.69 -25.25 -9.15
C PHE A 2 11.32 -25.00 -8.52
N LEU A 3 11.19 -25.39 -7.24
CA LEU A 3 10.17 -24.81 -6.39
C LEU A 3 10.58 -23.35 -6.16
N TYR A 4 9.75 -22.41 -6.59
CA TYR A 4 9.91 -21.05 -6.12
C TYR A 4 9.32 -21.03 -4.70
N PHE A 5 10.00 -20.35 -3.78
CA PHE A 5 9.44 -19.97 -2.49
C PHE A 5 8.71 -21.04 -1.65
N CYS A 6 9.49 -21.83 -0.91
CA CYS A 6 9.08 -22.27 0.42
C CYS A 6 9.88 -21.42 1.42
N ILE A 7 9.27 -20.41 2.05
CA ILE A 7 9.82 -19.90 3.32
C ILE A 7 9.79 -21.09 4.27
N ALA A 8 10.97 -21.51 4.69
CA ALA A 8 11.15 -22.53 5.69
C ALA A 8 10.53 -22.07 7.03
N PHE A 9 9.33 -22.53 7.34
CA PHE A 9 9.08 -23.09 8.66
C PHE A 9 8.64 -24.53 8.45
N ARG A 10 9.43 -25.43 9.04
CA ARG A 10 9.30 -26.87 8.96
C ARG A 10 7.87 -27.31 9.31
N SER A 11 7.10 -27.75 8.32
CA SER A 11 6.09 -28.83 8.33
C SER A 11 5.29 -28.82 7.00
N MET A 12 5.10 -29.99 6.37
CA MET A 12 4.10 -30.24 5.30
C MET A 12 2.67 -29.94 5.78
N PRO A 13 1.58 -30.03 4.97
CA PRO A 13 1.37 -29.77 3.54
C PRO A 13 0.46 -28.54 3.32
N GLY A 14 0.49 -27.95 2.13
CA GLY A 14 -0.32 -26.77 1.82
C GLY A 14 0.55 -25.54 1.65
N CYS A 15 0.50 -25.00 0.44
CA CYS A 15 1.27 -23.86 0.01
C CYS A 15 1.15 -22.64 0.95
N THR A 16 2.11 -21.72 0.87
CA THR A 16 2.15 -20.40 1.55
C THR A 16 0.80 -19.93 2.09
N ALA A 17 0.65 -19.90 3.41
CA ALA A 17 -0.63 -19.74 4.15
C ALA A 17 -1.49 -18.53 3.74
N TRP A 18 -0.88 -17.51 3.13
CA TRP A 18 -1.56 -16.28 2.71
C TRP A 18 -2.21 -16.34 1.32
N LEU A 19 -1.63 -17.08 0.38
CA LEU A 19 -2.08 -17.11 -1.02
C LEU A 19 -2.83 -18.40 -1.38
N ASN A 20 -2.91 -19.36 -0.43
CA ASN A 20 -3.47 -20.70 -0.65
C ASN A 20 -2.97 -21.36 -1.95
N ASN A 21 -1.78 -20.97 -2.39
CA ASN A 21 -1.15 -21.41 -3.62
C ASN A 21 0.36 -21.26 -3.50
N CYS A 22 1.08 -22.12 -4.21
CA CYS A 22 2.53 -22.15 -4.21
C CYS A 22 3.03 -21.08 -5.17
N VAL A 23 4.03 -20.31 -4.74
CA VAL A 23 4.71 -19.38 -5.64
C VAL A 23 5.67 -20.19 -6.50
N GLY A 24 5.75 -19.92 -7.78
CA GLY A 24 6.32 -20.78 -8.81
C GLY A 24 6.76 -19.96 -10.01
N TYR A 25 7.36 -20.63 -11.00
CA TYR A 25 7.81 -20.02 -12.25
C TYR A 25 6.72 -19.14 -12.89
N GLY A 26 5.48 -19.62 -12.94
CA GLY A 26 4.35 -18.93 -13.56
C GLY A 26 3.77 -17.74 -12.78
N ASN A 27 4.00 -17.64 -11.46
CA ASN A 27 3.37 -16.58 -10.63
C ASN A 27 4.35 -15.74 -9.80
N HIS A 28 5.65 -16.06 -9.82
CA HIS A 28 6.67 -15.38 -9.02
C HIS A 28 6.71 -13.87 -9.28
N ARG A 29 6.49 -13.46 -10.54
CA ARG A 29 6.37 -12.06 -10.95
C ARG A 29 5.20 -11.37 -10.26
N TYR A 30 3.99 -11.95 -10.33
CA TYR A 30 2.79 -11.38 -9.72
C TYR A 30 2.92 -11.29 -8.20
N PHE A 31 3.54 -12.29 -7.58
CA PHE A 31 3.82 -12.28 -6.15
C PHE A 31 4.71 -11.10 -5.74
N PHE A 32 5.79 -10.85 -6.48
CA PHE A 32 6.67 -9.70 -6.21
C PHE A 32 5.95 -8.37 -6.43
N LEU A 33 5.22 -8.22 -7.54
CA LEU A 33 4.45 -7.00 -7.81
C LEU A 33 3.39 -6.75 -6.75
N TYR A 34 2.68 -7.78 -6.28
CA TYR A 34 1.73 -7.68 -5.18
C TYR A 34 2.37 -7.11 -3.92
N MET A 35 3.51 -7.66 -3.48
CA MET A 35 4.22 -7.13 -2.30
C MET A 35 4.66 -5.68 -2.50
N LEU A 36 5.21 -5.36 -3.68
CA LEU A 36 5.67 -4.02 -4.02
C LEU A 36 4.53 -3.01 -3.97
N TYR A 37 3.43 -3.27 -4.69
CA TYR A 37 2.28 -2.37 -4.73
C TYR A 37 1.58 -2.24 -3.39
N THR A 38 1.45 -3.33 -2.63
CA THR A 38 0.84 -3.27 -1.29
C THR A 38 1.69 -2.41 -0.35
N THR A 39 3.03 -2.57 -0.38
CA THR A 39 3.94 -1.75 0.43
C THR A 39 3.88 -0.28 0.00
N MET A 40 3.88 0.00 -1.31
CA MET A 40 3.76 1.36 -1.84
C MET A 40 2.42 2.01 -1.49
N GLY A 41 1.32 1.26 -1.56
CA GLY A 41 -0.03 1.72 -1.19
C GLY A 41 -0.13 2.05 0.30
N SER A 42 0.36 1.17 1.18
CA SER A 42 0.42 1.45 2.61
C SER A 42 1.34 2.63 2.94
N LEU A 43 2.48 2.75 2.26
CA LEU A 43 3.37 3.90 2.42
C LEU A 43 2.68 5.21 1.99
N PHE A 44 1.96 5.20 0.87
CA PHE A 44 1.17 6.33 0.42
C PHE A 44 0.14 6.74 1.48
N LEU A 45 -0.61 5.79 2.03
CA LEU A 45 -1.59 6.07 3.09
C LEU A 45 -0.94 6.68 4.34
N VAL A 46 0.24 6.20 4.73
CA VAL A 46 0.97 6.75 5.88
C VAL A 46 1.47 8.17 5.58
N VAL A 47 2.06 8.42 4.42
CA VAL A 47 2.64 9.74 4.09
C VAL A 47 1.55 10.81 3.97
N PHE A 48 0.50 10.54 3.19
CA PHE A 48 -0.59 11.52 3.00
C PHE A 48 -1.54 11.57 4.20
N GLY A 49 -1.72 10.46 4.90
CA GLY A 49 -2.51 10.40 6.13
C GLY A 49 -1.80 10.99 7.35
N PHE A 50 -0.47 11.19 7.29
CA PHE A 50 0.29 11.70 8.43
C PHE A 50 -0.15 13.10 8.85
N GLU A 51 -0.43 14.01 7.90
CA GLU A 51 -0.87 15.36 8.23
C GLU A 51 -2.20 15.35 8.99
N ILE A 52 -3.18 14.62 8.45
CA ILE A 52 -4.52 14.50 9.03
C ILE A 52 -4.44 13.80 10.40
N GLY A 53 -3.67 12.71 10.46
CA GLY A 53 -3.46 11.94 11.68
C GLY A 53 -2.74 12.74 12.76
N TYR A 54 -1.70 13.50 12.41
CA TYR A 54 -0.96 14.34 13.35
C TYR A 54 -1.83 15.47 13.89
N ARG A 55 -2.57 16.15 13.01
CA ARG A 55 -3.55 17.17 13.42
C ARG A 55 -4.55 16.56 14.40
N TYR A 56 -5.16 15.43 14.06
CA TYR A 56 -6.22 14.85 14.87
C TYR A 56 -5.75 14.18 16.18
N LEU A 57 -4.58 13.52 16.18
CA LEU A 57 -4.11 12.73 17.32
C LEU A 57 -3.30 13.54 18.34
N TRP A 58 -2.60 14.59 17.89
CA TRP A 58 -1.70 15.42 18.68
C TRP A 58 -2.15 16.87 18.85
N LEU A 59 -2.65 17.52 17.79
CA LEU A 59 -3.16 18.90 17.85
C LEU A 59 -4.67 18.85 18.09
N GLU A 60 -5.06 18.54 19.33
CA GLU A 60 -6.46 18.54 19.81
C GLU A 60 -7.24 19.76 19.30
N HIS A 61 -7.89 19.63 18.14
CA HIS A 61 -9.03 20.44 17.79
C HIS A 61 -10.21 19.71 18.41
N THR A 62 -10.58 20.11 19.62
CA THR A 62 -12.00 20.21 19.93
C THR A 62 -12.64 20.81 18.68
N ASP A 63 -13.45 20.01 17.99
CA ASP A 63 -14.14 20.45 16.78
C ASP A 63 -15.11 21.55 17.22
N ASN A 64 -14.62 22.78 17.36
CA ASN A 64 -15.44 23.97 17.32
C ASN A 64 -15.86 24.08 15.85
N TRP A 65 -16.87 23.31 15.45
CA TRP A 65 -17.69 23.67 14.32
C TRP A 65 -18.32 25.01 14.68
N THR A 66 -17.60 26.11 14.50
CA THR A 66 -18.26 27.38 14.26
C THR A 66 -18.90 27.20 12.91
N GLU A 67 -20.18 26.80 12.87
CA GLU A 67 -21.05 27.23 11.78
C GLU A 67 -20.91 28.76 11.73
N LEU A 68 -19.96 29.21 10.90
CA LEU A 68 -19.79 30.61 10.55
C LEU A 68 -20.80 31.01 9.47
N GLU A 69 -21.57 30.05 8.96
CA GLU A 69 -22.74 30.37 8.16
C GLU A 69 -23.82 30.88 9.11
N PRO A 70 -24.19 32.17 9.03
CA PRO A 70 -25.36 32.64 9.76
C PRO A 70 -26.56 31.83 9.28
N LEU A 71 -27.47 31.45 10.19
CA LEU A 71 -28.74 30.83 9.80
C LEU A 71 -29.46 31.75 8.81
N GLU A 72 -29.43 31.40 7.52
CA GLU A 72 -30.25 32.07 6.50
C GLU A 72 -31.70 31.60 6.67
N GLY A 73 -32.46 32.33 7.48
CA GLY A 73 -33.89 32.12 7.70
C GLY A 73 -34.68 33.39 7.43
N HIS A 74 -35.80 33.29 6.72
CA HIS A 74 -36.75 34.39 6.62
C HIS A 74 -37.54 34.51 7.94
N PRO A 75 -37.80 35.73 8.45
CA PRO A 75 -38.55 35.92 9.68
C PRO A 75 -39.98 35.39 9.55
N VAL A 76 -40.40 34.59 10.54
CA VAL A 76 -41.75 34.00 10.62
C VAL A 76 -42.35 34.34 11.98
N LYS A 77 -43.63 34.74 12.01
CA LYS A 77 -44.39 34.98 13.25
C LYS A 77 -45.25 33.76 13.58
N ILE A 78 -45.32 33.40 14.86
CA ILE A 78 -46.19 32.32 15.36
C ILE A 78 -47.46 32.97 15.93
N ASN A 79 -48.64 32.61 15.40
CA ASN A 79 -49.92 33.06 15.94
C ASN A 79 -50.27 32.27 17.22
N LEU A 80 -51.21 32.78 18.03
CA LEU A 80 -51.81 32.08 19.18
C LEU A 80 -52.43 30.70 18.79
N SER A 81 -52.81 30.52 17.53
CA SER A 81 -53.28 29.24 16.97
C SER A 81 -52.15 28.26 16.61
N GLY A 82 -50.88 28.64 16.78
CA GLY A 82 -49.70 27.84 16.44
C GLY A 82 -49.32 27.85 14.96
N HIS A 83 -50.03 28.60 14.10
CA HIS A 83 -49.71 28.69 12.68
C HIS A 83 -48.51 29.62 12.42
N LEU A 84 -47.58 29.18 11.58
CA LEU A 84 -46.41 29.94 11.13
C LEU A 84 -46.80 30.86 9.96
N ILE A 85 -46.63 32.18 10.11
CA ILE A 85 -46.98 33.17 9.09
C ILE A 85 -45.70 33.89 8.64
N PRO A 86 -45.31 33.82 7.34
CA PRO A 86 -44.13 34.51 6.85
C PRO A 86 -44.33 36.03 6.93
N VAL A 87 -43.30 36.75 7.37
CA VAL A 87 -43.34 38.22 7.40
C VAL A 87 -43.02 38.74 6.01
N THR A 88 -44.04 39.14 5.25
CA THR A 88 -43.90 39.61 3.85
C THR A 88 -43.50 41.08 3.72
N HIS A 89 -43.69 41.87 4.77
CA HIS A 89 -43.31 43.28 4.83
C HIS A 89 -42.62 43.57 6.16
N LEU A 90 -41.44 44.18 6.11
CA LEU A 90 -40.84 44.82 7.28
C LEU A 90 -41.75 45.98 7.66
N ASN A 91 -42.34 45.96 8.85
CA ASN A 91 -43.14 47.08 9.32
C ASN A 91 -42.22 48.28 9.54
N GLU A 92 -42.36 49.29 8.69
CA GLU A 92 -41.57 50.54 8.67
C GLU A 92 -41.75 51.42 9.93
N TYR A 93 -42.65 51.04 10.86
CA TYR A 93 -42.95 51.78 12.09
C TYR A 93 -42.31 51.20 13.37
N ASP A 94 -41.55 50.10 13.29
CA ASP A 94 -40.80 49.53 14.42
C ASP A 94 -39.28 49.88 14.34
N GLU A 95 -38.94 51.11 13.93
CA GLU A 95 -37.53 51.55 13.76
C GLU A 95 -36.70 51.54 15.06
N ASP A 96 -37.33 51.46 16.25
CA ASP A 96 -36.63 51.43 17.54
C ASP A 96 -36.38 50.01 18.10
N ILE A 97 -36.80 48.96 17.40
CA ILE A 97 -36.58 47.58 17.83
C ILE A 97 -35.41 47.03 17.02
N TRP A 98 -34.24 46.99 17.64
CA TRP A 98 -33.07 46.25 17.14
C TRP A 98 -33.53 44.87 16.64
N PRO A 99 -32.95 44.31 15.56
CA PRO A 99 -33.35 43.00 15.06
C PRO A 99 -33.41 42.04 16.24
N ALA A 100 -34.55 41.39 16.46
CA ALA A 100 -34.79 40.57 17.64
C ALA A 100 -33.63 39.57 17.79
N HIS A 101 -32.68 39.88 18.68
CA HIS A 101 -31.50 39.09 18.89
C HIS A 101 -31.97 37.87 19.67
N HIS A 102 -32.28 36.79 18.94
CA HIS A 102 -32.64 35.55 19.59
C HIS A 102 -31.34 34.88 20.03
N ASP A 103 -30.96 35.14 21.28
CA ASP A 103 -29.93 34.37 21.99
C ASP A 103 -30.47 32.96 22.24
N LEU A 104 -30.56 32.16 21.18
CA LEU A 104 -30.66 30.72 21.35
C LEU A 104 -29.42 30.32 22.17
N PRO A 105 -29.57 29.46 23.20
CA PRO A 105 -28.40 28.86 23.84
C PRO A 105 -27.70 28.03 22.77
N THR A 106 -26.73 28.64 22.07
CA THR A 106 -25.74 27.92 21.29
C THR A 106 -25.13 26.94 22.28
N PRO A 107 -25.18 25.63 22.02
CA PRO A 107 -24.64 24.65 22.96
C PRO A 107 -23.22 25.09 23.30
N ALA A 108 -22.97 25.35 24.59
CA ALA A 108 -21.64 25.74 25.06
C ALA A 108 -20.64 24.75 24.45
N ASN A 109 -19.59 25.29 23.82
CA ASN A 109 -18.54 24.61 23.05
C ASN A 109 -17.85 23.47 23.82
N ALA A 110 -18.58 22.41 24.08
CA ALA A 110 -18.18 21.22 24.77
C ALA A 110 -18.89 20.08 24.06
N VAL A 111 -18.50 19.84 22.80
CA VAL A 111 -18.50 18.46 22.33
C VAL A 111 -17.63 17.73 23.35
N ASP A 112 -18.27 16.99 24.26
CA ASP A 112 -17.58 16.24 25.31
C ASP A 112 -16.43 15.47 24.64
N ALA A 113 -15.18 15.78 25.01
CA ALA A 113 -14.01 15.08 24.49
C ALA A 113 -14.09 13.55 24.75
N ASN A 114 -14.95 13.16 25.70
CA ASN A 114 -15.27 11.79 26.08
C ASN A 114 -16.48 11.20 25.33
N SER A 115 -17.04 11.91 24.34
CA SER A 115 -18.11 11.39 23.50
C SER A 115 -17.66 10.08 22.83
N PRO A 116 -18.47 9.00 22.88
CA PRO A 116 -18.13 7.71 22.31
C PRO A 116 -17.66 7.78 20.84
N TYR A 117 -18.19 8.74 20.08
CA TYR A 117 -17.84 8.97 18.69
C TYR A 117 -16.40 9.49 18.50
N VAL A 118 -15.97 10.46 19.33
CA VAL A 118 -14.63 11.07 19.25
C VAL A 118 -13.55 10.06 19.69
N LEU A 119 -13.83 9.32 20.76
CA LEU A 119 -12.94 8.27 21.26
C LEU A 119 -12.84 7.10 20.27
N GLY A 120 -13.96 6.69 19.67
CA GLY A 120 -14.00 5.69 18.60
C GLY A 120 -13.16 6.09 17.39
N ARG A 121 -13.30 7.34 16.92
CA ARG A 121 -12.51 7.91 15.82
C ARG A 121 -11.00 7.89 16.13
N ARG A 122 -10.60 8.31 17.34
CA ARG A 122 -9.19 8.29 17.77
C ARG A 122 -8.60 6.87 17.79
N ARG A 123 -9.35 5.90 18.33
CA ARG A 123 -8.95 4.49 18.34
C ARG A 123 -8.81 3.91 16.94
N ALA A 124 -9.74 4.23 16.03
CA ALA A 124 -9.69 3.78 14.65
C ALA A 124 -8.46 4.32 13.90
N LEU A 125 -8.12 5.60 14.11
CA LEU A 125 -6.93 6.20 13.50
C LEU A 125 -5.63 5.56 13.99
N TRP A 126 -5.52 5.31 15.30
CA TRP A 126 -4.38 4.54 15.85
C TRP A 126 -4.30 3.14 15.26
N PHE A 127 -5.42 2.44 15.18
CA PHE A 127 -5.49 1.10 14.60
C PHE A 127 -5.04 1.08 13.14
N MET A 128 -5.52 2.03 12.32
CA MET A 128 -5.09 2.15 10.93
C MET A 128 -3.60 2.46 10.80
N ALA A 129 -3.07 3.37 11.62
CA ALA A 129 -1.65 3.71 11.62
C ALA A 129 -0.77 2.50 11.96
N PHE A 130 -1.10 1.75 13.01
CA PHE A 130 -0.34 0.57 13.41
C PHE A 130 -0.40 -0.55 12.38
N ILE A 131 -1.57 -0.82 11.80
CA ILE A 131 -1.69 -1.83 10.75
C ILE A 131 -0.86 -1.45 9.53
N ASN A 132 -0.96 -0.22 9.04
CA ASN A 132 -0.19 0.19 7.86
C ASN A 132 1.33 0.16 8.13
N LEU A 133 1.77 0.59 9.31
CA LEU A 133 3.18 0.51 9.69
C LEU A 133 3.66 -0.95 9.77
N GLY A 134 2.85 -1.83 10.36
CA GLY A 134 3.12 -3.26 10.42
C GLY A 134 3.24 -3.89 9.03
N VAL A 135 2.33 -3.53 8.12
CA VAL A 135 2.36 -3.98 6.71
C VAL A 135 3.61 -3.48 6.00
N ILE A 136 3.96 -2.20 6.13
CA ILE A 136 5.17 -1.63 5.52
C ILE A 136 6.43 -2.35 6.02
N MET A 137 6.53 -2.61 7.32
CA MET A 137 7.67 -3.31 7.89
C MET A 137 7.75 -4.77 7.42
N ALA A 138 6.64 -5.51 7.55
CA ALA A 138 6.61 -6.93 7.23
C ALA A 138 6.78 -7.20 5.73
N LEU A 139 5.93 -6.59 4.89
CA LEU A 139 5.99 -6.76 3.44
C LEU A 139 7.19 -6.03 2.83
N GLY A 140 7.57 -4.87 3.36
CA GLY A 140 8.74 -4.14 2.86
C GLY A 140 10.04 -4.91 3.07
N THR A 141 10.25 -5.48 4.26
CA THR A 141 11.44 -6.31 4.53
C THR A 141 11.48 -7.54 3.61
N LEU A 142 10.34 -8.20 3.46
CA LEU A 142 10.20 -9.35 2.58
C LEU A 142 10.46 -8.97 1.11
N CYS A 143 9.87 -7.87 0.64
CA CYS A 143 10.05 -7.34 -0.71
C CYS A 143 11.53 -7.00 -0.98
N CYS A 144 12.21 -6.34 -0.04
CA CYS A 144 13.64 -6.04 -0.13
C CYS A 144 14.50 -7.29 -0.22
N TRP A 145 14.18 -8.33 0.56
CA TRP A 145 14.84 -9.63 0.48
C TRP A 145 14.67 -10.26 -0.90
N HIS A 146 13.45 -10.28 -1.45
CA HIS A 146 13.18 -10.76 -2.81
C HIS A 146 13.90 -9.95 -3.88
N ALA A 147 13.90 -8.62 -3.77
CA ALA A 147 14.61 -7.75 -4.70
C ALA A 147 16.12 -8.06 -4.74
N LYS A 148 16.71 -8.41 -3.59
CA LYS A 148 18.10 -8.85 -3.49
C LYS A 148 18.34 -10.19 -4.18
N LEU A 149 17.44 -11.15 -4.02
CA LEU A 149 17.49 -12.45 -4.69
C LEU A 149 17.38 -12.30 -6.22
N ILE A 150 16.41 -11.51 -6.69
CA ILE A 150 16.21 -11.18 -8.12
C ILE A 150 17.46 -10.52 -8.69
N SER A 151 18.02 -9.53 -8.00
CA SER A 151 19.24 -8.84 -8.43
C SER A 151 20.43 -9.79 -8.60
N ARG A 152 20.44 -10.88 -7.82
CA ARG A 152 21.47 -11.92 -7.83
C ARG A 152 21.19 -13.07 -8.82
N GLY A 153 20.02 -13.07 -9.45
CA GLY A 153 19.58 -14.15 -10.34
C GLY A 153 19.46 -15.49 -9.62
N GLU A 154 19.03 -15.49 -8.36
CA GLU A 154 18.86 -16.73 -7.56
C GLU A 154 17.47 -16.81 -6.95
N THR A 155 16.88 -18.01 -6.87
CA THR A 155 15.68 -18.26 -6.06
C THR A 155 16.02 -18.40 -4.57
N SER A 156 15.01 -18.42 -3.69
CA SER A 156 15.24 -18.61 -2.24
C SER A 156 15.92 -19.95 -1.92
N ILE A 157 15.55 -21.01 -2.65
CA ILE A 157 16.14 -22.34 -2.50
C ILE A 157 17.57 -22.35 -3.02
N GLU A 158 17.79 -21.77 -4.21
CA GLU A 158 19.13 -21.63 -4.77
C GLU A 158 20.03 -20.80 -3.85
N ALA A 159 19.55 -19.71 -3.26
CA ALA A 159 20.37 -18.90 -2.36
C ALA A 159 20.92 -19.72 -1.17
N HIS A 160 20.10 -20.64 -0.65
CA HIS A 160 20.51 -21.57 0.42
C HIS A 160 21.52 -22.60 -0.09
N ILE A 161 21.24 -23.25 -1.21
CA ILE A 161 22.16 -24.22 -1.85
C ILE A 161 23.49 -23.55 -2.18
N ASN A 162 23.44 -22.38 -2.82
CA ASN A 162 24.59 -21.57 -3.17
C ASN A 162 25.37 -21.15 -1.92
N GLN A 163 24.71 -20.90 -0.78
CA GLN A 163 25.39 -20.61 0.48
C GLN A 163 26.19 -21.81 0.99
N ALA A 164 25.64 -23.02 0.90
CA ALA A 164 26.35 -24.24 1.25
C ALA A 164 27.51 -24.49 0.27
N GLN A 165 27.27 -24.38 -1.03
CA GLN A 165 28.29 -24.57 -2.08
C GLN A 165 29.44 -23.56 -1.97
N ARG A 166 29.14 -22.29 -1.66
CA ARG A 166 30.17 -21.27 -1.43
C ARG A 166 31.14 -21.65 -0.30
N LYS A 167 30.63 -22.24 0.80
CA LYS A 167 31.48 -22.71 1.90
C LYS A 167 32.39 -23.86 1.46
N VAL A 168 31.83 -24.81 0.72
CA VAL A 168 32.60 -25.96 0.19
C VAL A 168 33.69 -25.51 -0.79
N MET A 169 33.37 -24.61 -1.73
CA MET A 169 34.35 -24.12 -2.69
C MET A 169 35.43 -23.24 -2.06
N LEU A 170 35.09 -22.49 -0.99
CA LEU A 170 36.06 -21.72 -0.22
C LEU A 170 37.10 -22.63 0.46
N ILE A 171 36.68 -23.78 0.99
CA ILE A 171 37.60 -24.80 1.53
C ILE A 171 38.51 -25.35 0.41
N GLN A 172 37.95 -25.57 -0.79
CA GLN A 172 38.69 -26.05 -1.96
C GLN A 172 39.52 -24.96 -2.67
N LYS A 173 39.52 -23.71 -2.18
CA LYS A 173 40.16 -22.54 -2.81
C LYS A 173 39.74 -22.31 -4.27
N LYS A 174 38.51 -22.68 -4.62
CA LYS A 174 37.92 -22.45 -5.96
C LYS A 174 36.92 -21.29 -5.93
N ILE A 175 36.85 -20.54 -7.02
CA ILE A 175 35.88 -19.45 -7.17
C ILE A 175 34.54 -20.04 -7.58
N TYR A 176 33.52 -19.84 -6.75
CA TYR A 176 32.15 -20.23 -7.06
C TYR A 176 31.46 -19.16 -7.90
N ILE A 177 31.11 -19.51 -9.14
CA ILE A 177 30.34 -18.66 -10.05
C ILE A 177 28.91 -19.20 -10.10
N LYS A 178 27.94 -18.30 -9.94
CA LYS A 178 26.52 -18.67 -10.02
C LYS A 178 26.09 -18.84 -11.49
N PRO A 179 25.49 -19.97 -11.86
CA PRO A 179 25.17 -20.27 -13.26
C PRO A 179 24.05 -19.41 -13.85
N TYR A 180 23.17 -18.81 -13.03
CA TYR A 180 22.00 -18.02 -13.48
C TYR A 180 22.16 -16.50 -13.25
N ASN A 181 23.37 -16.04 -12.95
CA ASN A 181 23.61 -14.63 -12.66
C ASN A 181 24.19 -13.90 -13.88
N PHE A 182 23.32 -13.21 -14.64
CA PHE A 182 23.69 -12.46 -15.85
C PHE A 182 24.03 -10.99 -15.58
N GLY A 183 24.02 -10.57 -14.31
CA GLY A 183 24.20 -9.19 -13.88
C GLY A 183 22.88 -8.46 -13.58
N LEU A 184 22.96 -7.40 -12.76
CA LEU A 184 21.79 -6.80 -12.12
C LEU A 184 20.71 -6.35 -13.13
N ARG A 185 21.08 -5.56 -14.13
CA ARG A 185 20.13 -5.04 -15.13
C ARG A 185 19.47 -6.17 -15.94
N MET A 186 20.24 -7.18 -16.32
CA MET A 186 19.72 -8.30 -17.10
C MET A 186 18.77 -9.16 -16.25
N ASN A 187 19.19 -9.54 -15.05
CA ASN A 187 18.37 -10.33 -14.14
C ASN A 187 16.99 -9.69 -13.89
N TRP A 188 16.93 -8.37 -13.70
CA TRP A 188 15.67 -7.64 -13.54
C TRP A 188 14.83 -7.62 -14.82
N ARG A 189 15.45 -7.44 -15.98
CA ARG A 189 14.77 -7.46 -17.28
C ARG A 189 14.12 -8.83 -17.56
N LEU A 190 14.85 -9.90 -17.25
CA LEU A 190 14.38 -11.28 -17.36
C LEU A 190 13.23 -11.56 -16.41
N PHE A 191 13.39 -11.18 -15.15
CA PHE A 191 12.36 -11.37 -14.14
C PHE A 191 11.06 -10.61 -14.48
N LEU A 192 11.19 -9.36 -14.93
CA LEU A 192 10.06 -8.53 -15.35
C LEU A 192 9.57 -8.83 -16.77
N GLY A 193 10.15 -9.80 -17.49
CA GLY A 193 9.71 -10.18 -18.83
C GLY A 193 9.78 -9.06 -19.87
N VAL A 194 10.62 -8.04 -19.65
CA VAL A 194 10.82 -6.89 -20.55
C VAL A 194 11.87 -7.25 -21.62
N VAL A 195 11.65 -8.38 -22.27
CA VAL A 195 12.48 -8.94 -23.34
C VAL A 195 11.65 -8.87 -24.64
N ARG A 196 12.29 -8.83 -25.81
CA ARG A 196 11.64 -8.70 -27.15
C ARG A 196 10.89 -7.39 -27.42
N GLY A 197 11.45 -6.24 -27.04
CA GLY A 197 10.85 -4.94 -27.36
C GLY A 197 9.52 -4.64 -26.64
N ARG A 198 9.13 -5.44 -25.64
CA ARG A 198 7.91 -5.23 -24.86
C ARG A 198 8.01 -3.93 -24.06
N SER A 199 6.96 -3.09 -24.14
CA SER A 199 6.91 -1.84 -23.38
C SER A 199 6.90 -2.11 -21.88
N PHE A 200 7.73 -1.39 -21.13
CA PHE A 200 7.80 -1.46 -19.67
C PHE A 200 6.44 -1.18 -19.01
N TRP A 201 5.72 -0.17 -19.49
CA TRP A 201 4.44 0.28 -18.93
C TRP A 201 3.36 -0.80 -18.93
N ARG A 202 3.09 -1.42 -20.08
CA ARG A 202 2.06 -2.47 -20.17
C ARG A 202 2.43 -3.72 -19.38
N THR A 203 3.72 -3.99 -19.27
CA THR A 203 4.22 -5.23 -18.69
C THR A 203 4.31 -5.11 -17.16
N VAL A 204 4.88 -4.04 -16.64
CA VAL A 204 5.21 -3.87 -15.22
C VAL A 204 4.11 -3.12 -14.45
N LEU A 205 3.55 -2.05 -15.02
CA LEU A 205 2.57 -1.20 -14.32
C LEU A 205 1.18 -1.85 -14.25
N LEU A 206 0.77 -2.48 -15.35
CA LEU A 206 -0.47 -3.26 -15.40
C LEU A 206 -0.15 -4.74 -15.14
N PRO A 207 -0.98 -5.48 -14.39
CA PRO A 207 -0.84 -6.92 -14.23
C PRO A 207 -1.04 -7.59 -15.59
N SER A 208 0.05 -7.73 -16.33
CA SER A 208 0.04 -8.28 -17.68
C SER A 208 0.02 -9.80 -17.62
N TRP A 209 -0.97 -10.40 -18.26
CA TRP A 209 -1.20 -11.86 -18.27
C TRP A 209 -0.11 -12.67 -19.00
N HIS A 210 0.88 -12.03 -19.63
CA HIS A 210 1.92 -12.75 -20.35
C HIS A 210 2.64 -13.79 -19.48
N LYS A 211 2.94 -14.93 -20.10
CA LYS A 211 3.66 -16.02 -19.45
C LYS A 211 5.15 -15.67 -19.36
N PRO A 212 5.86 -16.16 -18.33
CA PRO A 212 7.32 -16.09 -18.30
C PRO A 212 7.91 -16.82 -19.51
N GLU A 213 9.08 -16.38 -19.98
CA GLU A 213 9.78 -16.97 -21.12
C GLU A 213 10.38 -18.33 -20.76
N GLY A 214 10.10 -19.35 -21.57
CA GLY A 214 10.56 -20.74 -21.37
C GLY A 214 9.47 -21.71 -20.91
N ASN A 215 9.89 -22.91 -20.53
CA ASN A 215 9.02 -24.02 -20.12
C ASN A 215 9.08 -24.31 -18.61
N GLY A 216 9.91 -23.58 -17.85
CA GLY A 216 10.14 -23.81 -16.42
C GLY A 216 10.96 -25.07 -16.08
N LEU A 217 11.43 -25.82 -17.09
CA LEU A 217 12.23 -27.04 -16.94
C LEU A 217 13.69 -26.82 -17.32
N SER A 218 13.93 -26.03 -18.38
CA SER A 218 15.25 -25.66 -18.88
C SER A 218 15.42 -24.15 -18.83
N PHE A 219 16.57 -23.71 -18.30
CA PHE A 219 16.91 -22.30 -18.16
C PHE A 219 18.29 -22.06 -18.78
N TYR A 220 18.47 -20.89 -19.38
CA TYR A 220 19.78 -20.48 -19.86
C TYR A 220 20.73 -20.30 -18.67
N THR A 221 21.99 -20.70 -18.86
CA THR A 221 23.08 -20.44 -17.92
C THR A 221 24.04 -19.41 -18.51
N VAL A 222 24.93 -18.86 -17.69
CA VAL A 222 25.98 -17.93 -18.12
C VAL A 222 26.83 -18.52 -19.25
N ASP A 223 27.09 -19.82 -19.23
CA ASP A 223 27.86 -20.50 -20.28
C ASP A 223 27.12 -20.51 -21.63
N ASN A 224 25.80 -20.73 -21.61
CA ASN A 224 24.96 -20.67 -22.81
C ASN A 224 24.80 -19.22 -23.32
N TYR A 225 24.81 -18.24 -22.41
CA TYR A 225 24.67 -16.82 -22.74
C TYR A 225 25.85 -16.30 -23.59
N ILE A 226 27.09 -16.69 -23.24
CA ILE A 226 28.28 -16.27 -24.01
C ILE A 226 28.17 -16.75 -25.47
N VAL A 227 27.58 -17.92 -25.69
CA VAL A 227 27.36 -18.48 -27.03
C VAL A 227 26.23 -17.77 -27.78
N ALA A 228 25.17 -17.36 -27.07
CA ALA A 228 23.99 -16.73 -27.65
C ALA A 228 24.08 -15.20 -27.84
N ALA A 229 25.10 -14.52 -27.31
CA ALA A 229 25.23 -13.06 -27.35
C ALA A 229 25.35 -12.45 -28.77
N ASN A 230 25.51 -13.28 -29.80
CA ASN A 230 25.48 -12.87 -31.21
C ASN A 230 24.06 -12.81 -31.80
N ASP A 231 23.09 -13.42 -31.13
CA ASP A 231 21.67 -13.36 -31.48
C ASP A 231 20.95 -12.48 -30.47
N GLU A 232 20.06 -11.62 -30.96
CA GLU A 232 19.21 -10.80 -30.11
C GLU A 232 18.47 -11.72 -29.14
N TRP A 233 18.85 -11.62 -27.87
CA TRP A 233 18.41 -12.45 -26.75
C TRP A 233 16.92 -12.82 -26.90
N PRO A 234 16.52 -14.11 -26.92
CA PRO A 234 15.12 -14.46 -27.11
C PRO A 234 14.25 -13.89 -26.00
#